data_AF-A0A3D1SFW6-F1
#
_entry.id   AF-A0A3D1SFW6-F1
#
_cell.length_a   1.000
_cell.length_b   1.000
_cell.length_c   1.000
_cell.angle_alpha   90.00
_cell.angle_beta   90.00
_cell.angle_gamma   90.00
#
_symmetry.space_group_name_H-M   'P 1'
#
loop_
_entity.id
_entity.type
_entity.pdbx_description
1 polymer ?
#
loop_
_entity_poly.entity_id
_entity_poly.type
_entity_poly.pdbx_seq_one_letter_code
_entity_poly.pdbx_strand_id
1 'polypeptide(L)'
;MFAANGVTAKCRAVFGKRLSESDYAQLAAKENVPQVCDFLKTAPRYQKALSAANSGAIHRAQLEAVLGKSAFDIFESFRKFDFTKSREYFRFIVERLE
;
A
#
# COMPACT_ATOMS: atom_id res chain seq x y z
N MET A 1 24.93 9.30 11.43
CA MET A 1 24.99 8.60 10.12
C MET A 1 24.10 7.34 10.03
N PHE A 2 23.48 6.85 11.12
CA PHE A 2 22.67 5.61 11.11
C PHE A 2 21.18 5.79 10.72
N ALA A 3 20.64 7.01 10.79
CA ALA A 3 19.22 7.30 10.56
C ALA A 3 18.74 7.10 9.11
N ALA A 4 19.55 7.51 8.13
CA ALA A 4 19.18 7.44 6.70
C ALA A 4 19.06 5.99 6.18
N ASN A 5 19.71 5.03 6.85
CA ASN A 5 19.69 3.63 6.44
C ASN A 5 18.36 2.94 6.79
N GLY A 6 17.71 3.34 7.89
CA GLY A 6 16.47 2.72 8.37
C GLY A 6 15.28 2.99 7.43
N VAL A 7 15.08 4.27 7.06
CA VAL A 7 14.03 4.65 6.11
C VAL A 7 14.28 4.03 4.72
N THR A 8 15.53 4.01 4.25
CA THR A 8 15.89 3.40 2.96
C THR A 8 15.61 1.89 2.94
N ALA A 9 15.96 1.17 4.02
CA ALA A 9 15.65 -0.24 4.16
C ALA A 9 14.14 -0.50 4.18
N LYS A 10 13.36 0.34 4.87
CA LYS A 10 11.90 0.26 4.89
C LYS A 10 11.30 0.53 3.51
N CYS A 11 11.76 1.56 2.80
CA CYS A 11 11.34 1.85 1.43
C CYS A 11 11.61 0.67 0.49
N ARG A 12 12.80 0.06 0.56
CA ARG A 12 13.15 -1.14 -0.22
C ARG A 12 12.25 -2.33 0.13
N ALA A 13 11.98 -2.57 1.40
CA ALA A 13 11.09 -3.65 1.83
C ALA A 13 9.64 -3.44 1.34
N VAL A 14 9.15 -2.20 1.35
CA VAL A 14 7.83 -1.83 0.81
C VAL A 14 7.78 -1.98 -0.71
N PHE A 15 8.84 -1.56 -1.40
CA PHE A 15 8.97 -1.68 -2.85
C PHE A 15 9.08 -3.14 -3.33
N GLY A 16 9.71 -4.01 -2.52
CA GLY A 16 9.78 -5.45 -2.78
C GLY A 16 8.42 -6.16 -2.72
N LYS A 17 7.42 -5.55 -2.08
CA LYS A 17 6.05 -6.08 -2.01
C LYS A 17 5.13 -5.50 -3.07
N ARG A 18 5.61 -4.66 -4.00
CA ARG A 18 4.76 -4.06 -5.04
C ARG A 18 4.16 -5.13 -5.95
N LEU A 19 3.03 -4.81 -6.56
CA LEU A 19 2.48 -5.61 -7.65
C LEU A 19 3.47 -5.63 -8.82
N SER A 20 3.74 -6.82 -9.34
CA SER A 20 4.51 -7.02 -10.56
C SER A 20 3.66 -6.72 -11.80
N GLU A 21 4.32 -6.63 -12.95
CA GLU A 21 3.62 -6.46 -14.23
C GLU A 21 2.63 -7.60 -14.52
N SER A 22 3.01 -8.84 -14.19
CA SER A 22 2.12 -10.00 -14.28
C SER A 22 0.90 -9.88 -13.36
N ASP A 23 1.07 -9.32 -12.16
CA ASP A 23 -0.06 -9.09 -11.25
C ASP A 23 -1.04 -8.07 -11.82
N TYR A 24 -0.55 -7.01 -12.47
CA TYR A 24 -1.40 -6.04 -13.16
C TYR A 24 -2.13 -6.66 -14.36
N ALA A 25 -1.47 -7.51 -15.14
CA ALA A 25 -2.13 -8.24 -16.23
C ALA A 25 -3.25 -9.15 -15.71
N GLN A 26 -3.01 -9.87 -14.60
CA GLN A 26 -4.02 -10.70 -13.96
C GLN A 26 -5.19 -9.89 -13.37
N LEU A 27 -4.92 -8.71 -12.84
CA LEU A 27 -5.93 -7.76 -12.35
C LEU A 27 -6.80 -7.24 -13.49
N ALA A 28 -6.19 -6.84 -14.61
CA ALA A 28 -6.90 -6.35 -15.78
C ALA A 28 -7.80 -7.41 -16.42
N ALA A 29 -7.47 -8.69 -16.26
CA ALA A 29 -8.26 -9.82 -16.73
C ALA A 29 -9.44 -10.19 -15.81
N LYS A 30 -9.62 -9.54 -14.65
CA LYS A 30 -10.76 -9.83 -13.75
C LYS A 30 -12.03 -9.14 -14.24
N GLU A 31 -13.15 -9.84 -14.12
CA GLU A 31 -14.44 -9.38 -14.66
C GLU A 31 -15.21 -8.51 -13.67
N ASN A 32 -14.92 -8.64 -12.37
CA ASN A 32 -15.68 -7.96 -11.32
C ASN A 32 -14.84 -7.62 -10.09
N VAL A 33 -15.36 -6.70 -9.28
CA VAL A 33 -14.69 -6.17 -8.07
C VAL A 33 -14.41 -7.25 -7.02
N PRO A 34 -15.31 -8.22 -6.74
CA PRO A 34 -15.01 -9.34 -5.85
C PRO A 34 -13.75 -10.12 -6.25
N GLN A 35 -13.62 -10.49 -7.53
CA GLN A 35 -12.44 -11.20 -8.04
C GLN A 35 -11.15 -10.38 -7.90
N VAL A 36 -11.24 -9.06 -8.10
CA VAL A 36 -10.11 -8.14 -7.85
C VAL A 36 -9.75 -8.15 -6.36
N CYS A 37 -10.73 -8.09 -5.46
CA CYS A 37 -10.48 -8.13 -4.02
C CYS A 37 -9.82 -9.45 -3.61
N ASP A 38 -10.31 -10.59 -4.11
CA ASP A 38 -9.74 -11.91 -3.83
C ASP A 38 -8.30 -12.03 -4.33
N PHE A 39 -8.00 -11.51 -5.51
CA PHE A 39 -6.64 -11.46 -6.02
C PHE A 39 -5.74 -10.57 -5.14
N LEU A 40 -6.18 -9.36 -4.79
CA LEU A 40 -5.39 -8.44 -3.98
C LEU A 40 -5.15 -8.98 -2.56
N LYS A 41 -6.02 -9.85 -2.03
CA LYS A 41 -5.81 -10.54 -0.76
C LYS A 41 -4.62 -11.51 -0.78
N THR A 42 -4.30 -12.11 -1.93
CA THR A 42 -3.12 -12.98 -2.06
C THR A 42 -1.84 -12.17 -2.26
N ALA A 43 -1.95 -10.94 -2.74
CA ALA A 43 -0.81 -10.06 -2.97
C ALA A 43 -0.14 -9.64 -1.64
N PRO A 44 1.20 -9.79 -1.51
CA PRO A 44 1.92 -9.42 -0.29
C PRO A 44 1.74 -7.96 0.16
N ARG A 45 1.42 -7.07 -0.79
CA ARG A 45 1.12 -5.65 -0.56
C ARG A 45 -0.15 -5.42 0.25
N TYR A 46 -1.23 -6.14 -0.08
CA TYR A 46 -2.58 -5.81 0.36
C TYR A 46 -3.23 -6.88 1.24
N GLN A 47 -2.63 -8.07 1.35
CA GLN A 47 -3.10 -9.16 2.22
C GLN A 47 -3.51 -8.70 3.62
N LYS A 48 -2.71 -7.82 4.24
CA LYS A 48 -2.97 -7.33 5.60
C LYS A 48 -4.13 -6.33 5.63
N ALA A 49 -4.13 -5.38 4.70
CA ALA A 49 -5.15 -4.34 4.61
C ALA A 49 -6.54 -4.91 4.26
N LEU A 50 -6.58 -5.96 3.44
CA LEU A 50 -7.81 -6.62 2.99
C LEU A 50 -8.19 -7.86 3.82
N SER A 51 -7.46 -8.17 4.89
CA SER A 51 -7.71 -9.35 5.73
C SER A 51 -9.13 -9.40 6.31
N ALA A 52 -9.69 -8.25 6.66
CA ALA A 52 -11.05 -8.10 7.20
C ALA A 52 -12.11 -7.81 6.12
N ALA A 53 -11.72 -7.63 4.85
CA ALA A 53 -12.66 -7.34 3.78
C ALA A 53 -13.45 -8.60 3.40
N ASN A 54 -14.78 -8.48 3.22
CA ASN A 54 -15.59 -9.57 2.68
C ASN A 54 -15.71 -9.42 1.15
N SER A 55 -15.13 -10.33 0.38
CA SER A 55 -15.07 -10.23 -1.08
C SER A 55 -16.45 -10.29 -1.75
N GLY A 56 -17.40 -11.01 -1.17
CA GLY A 56 -18.75 -11.17 -1.74
C GLY A 56 -19.63 -9.93 -1.67
N ALA A 57 -19.27 -8.94 -0.84
CA ALA A 57 -20.08 -7.74 -0.60
C ALA A 57 -19.29 -6.43 -0.79
N ILE A 58 -18.04 -6.50 -1.25
CA ILE A 58 -17.19 -5.31 -1.37
C ILE A 58 -17.52 -4.51 -2.63
N HIS A 59 -17.88 -3.25 -2.43
CA HIS A 59 -18.06 -2.31 -3.53
C HIS A 59 -16.73 -1.68 -3.95
N ARG A 60 -16.65 -1.23 -5.20
CA ARG A 60 -15.46 -0.57 -5.75
C ARG A 60 -14.95 0.56 -4.86
N ALA A 61 -15.84 1.45 -4.42
CA ALA A 61 -15.47 2.58 -3.55
C ALA A 61 -14.86 2.13 -2.22
N GLN A 62 -15.38 1.03 -1.63
CA GLN A 62 -14.83 0.48 -0.39
C GLN A 62 -13.44 -0.13 -0.62
N LEU A 63 -13.28 -0.86 -1.73
CA LEU A 63 -11.98 -1.43 -2.09
C LEU A 63 -10.95 -0.31 -2.29
N GLU A 64 -11.26 0.69 -3.10
CA GLU A 64 -10.38 1.83 -3.37
C GLU A 64 -10.03 2.60 -2.09
N ALA A 65 -10.99 2.80 -1.18
CA ALA A 65 -10.73 3.42 0.12
C ALA A 65 -9.72 2.63 0.96
N VAL A 66 -9.82 1.29 0.99
CA VAL A 66 -8.85 0.44 1.70
C VAL A 66 -7.47 0.48 1.04
N LEU A 67 -7.40 0.51 -0.30
CA LEU A 67 -6.15 0.63 -1.04
C LEU A 67 -5.47 1.98 -0.78
N GLY A 68 -6.24 3.07 -0.81
CA GLY A 68 -5.78 4.41 -0.47
C GLY A 68 -5.25 4.49 0.96
N LYS A 69 -6.00 3.96 1.93
CA LYS A 69 -5.57 3.88 3.33
C LYS A 69 -4.28 3.07 3.49
N SER A 70 -4.13 1.95 2.77
CA SER A 70 -2.89 1.16 2.77
C SER A 70 -1.68 1.95 2.27
N ALA A 71 -1.88 2.79 1.23
CA ALA A 71 -0.82 3.69 0.76
C ALA A 71 -0.48 4.75 1.81
N PHE A 72 -1.49 5.37 2.43
CA PHE A 72 -1.32 6.33 3.51
C PHE A 72 -0.53 5.75 4.70
N ASP A 73 -0.93 4.58 5.20
CA ASP A 73 -0.27 3.89 6.33
C ASP A 73 1.23 3.63 6.07
N ILE A 74 1.60 3.41 4.80
CA ILE A 74 2.99 3.23 4.40
C ILE A 74 3.78 4.54 4.53
N PHE A 75 3.25 5.65 4.03
CA PHE A 75 3.88 6.97 4.16
C PHE A 75 3.93 7.42 5.63
N GLU A 76 2.87 7.16 6.40
CA GLU A 76 2.83 7.41 7.84
C GLU A 76 3.89 6.57 8.58
N SER A 77 4.15 5.34 8.12
CA SER A 77 5.22 4.51 8.67
C SER A 77 6.61 5.08 8.38
N PHE A 78 6.87 5.66 7.20
CA PHE A 78 8.17 6.26 6.88
C PHE A 78 8.52 7.40 7.83
N ARG A 79 7.54 8.21 8.24
CA ARG A 79 7.71 9.27 9.26
C ARG A 79 8.30 8.76 10.58
N LYS A 80 8.01 7.50 10.94
CA LYS A 80 8.50 6.84 12.17
C LYS A 80 9.94 6.34 12.03
N PHE A 81 10.39 6.05 10.81
CA PHE A 81 11.75 5.58 10.51
C PHE A 81 12.71 6.67 10.02
N ASP A 82 12.18 7.87 9.76
CA ASP A 82 12.96 9.00 9.29
C ASP A 82 13.35 9.95 10.44
N PHE A 83 14.63 9.91 10.80
CA PHE A 83 15.26 10.82 11.77
C PHE A 83 16.12 11.90 11.07
N THR A 84 15.84 12.18 9.80
CA THR A 84 16.61 13.07 8.91
C THR A 84 15.74 14.22 8.37
N LYS A 85 16.32 15.15 7.59
CA LYS A 85 15.59 16.26 6.95
C LYS A 85 14.48 15.82 5.96
N SER A 86 14.48 14.57 5.51
CA SER A 86 13.42 13.99 4.67
C SER A 86 12.08 13.84 5.40
N ARG A 87 12.04 14.04 6.72
CA ARG A 87 10.80 13.99 7.52
C ARG A 87 9.79 15.06 7.11
N GLU A 88 10.26 16.23 6.70
CA GLU A 88 9.40 17.31 6.18
C GLU A 88 8.82 16.95 4.81
N TYR A 89 9.60 16.25 3.97
CA TYR A 89 9.14 15.76 2.68
C TYR A 89 8.03 14.70 2.83
N PHE A 90 8.19 13.74 3.74
CA PHE A 90 7.13 12.76 4.00
C PHE A 90 5.90 13.39 4.68
N ARG A 91 6.09 14.40 5.55
CA ARG A 91 4.96 15.15 6.12
C ARG A 91 4.13 15.81 5.03
N PHE A 92 4.78 16.51 4.09
CA PHE A 92 4.11 17.15 2.96
C PHE A 92 3.31 16.16 2.10
N ILE A 93 3.87 14.98 1.82
CA ILE A 93 3.17 13.93 1.05
C ILE A 93 1.93 13.44 1.81
N VAL A 94 2.05 13.20 3.12
CA VAL A 94 0.93 12.76 3.97
C VAL A 94 -0.18 13.80 4.01
N GLU A 95 0.15 15.08 4.25
CA GLU A 95 -0.82 16.20 4.27
C GLU A 95 -1.57 16.37 2.94
N ARG A 96 -0.97 15.96 1.81
CA ARG A 96 -1.61 16.02 0.50
C ARG A 96 -2.43 14.77 0.15
N LEU A 97 -2.23 13.68 0.88
CA LEU A 97 -2.97 12.42 0.71
C LEU A 97 -4.20 12.32 1.64
N GLU A 98 -4.27 13.15 2.69
CA GLU A 98 -5.50 13.40 3.47
C GLU A 98 -6.52 14.19 2.65
#